data_AF-A0AAD3CT10-F1
#
_entry.id   AF-A0AAD3CT10-F1
#
_cell.length_a   1.000
_cell.length_b   1.000
_cell.length_c   1.000
_cell.angle_alpha   90.00
_cell.angle_beta   90.00
_cell.angle_gamma   90.00
#
_symmetry.space_group_name_H-M   'P 1'
#
loop_
_entity.id
_entity.type
_entity.pdbx_description
1 polymer ?
#
loop_
_entity_poly.entity_id
_entity_poly.type
_entity_poly.pdbx_seq_one_letter_code
_entity_poly.pdbx_strand_id
1 'polypeptide(L)'
;MKEFSMDFKKAAGAGIIGVLTLLQYVHSKRRKILEELERMPSPTNAREAHEICKRFCWQYFPFVATKALEFGLFKTYGIPSISSILNETRELIDNTNKRYDDTDILIREFLEHDPESKRAMVSLERMNFIHSHYQISNRDYLYVLAVFIVEPIVWIRKYGWRNPHPKEELAAYLRWKDIAEKMGIKSVPESFKDVEMMMEKYEERYMKYAESNKDLSESTMKLLLSKIPFKSLHPTLLHPIIAALCPDRLRRAMGLREPSNTLQKLVPFALQLHSFLNRHFIPPRSSPILRCSESDSKYIPLEPGVQNTTMLYTNFDDYEATYKNGYIIEELGPHHLSEKHWCPMLK
;
A
#
# COMPACT_ATOMS: atom_id res chain seq x y z
N MET A 1 -54.48 10.19 22.04
CA MET A 1 -53.21 10.68 21.46
C MET A 1 -52.36 11.45 22.48
N LYS A 2 -51.95 10.84 23.61
CA LYS A 2 -51.01 11.48 24.57
C LYS A 2 -49.91 10.55 25.14
N GLU A 3 -49.92 9.25 24.85
CA GLU A 3 -48.92 8.31 25.39
C GLU A 3 -47.67 8.08 24.53
N PHE A 4 -47.68 8.47 23.25
CA PHE A 4 -46.52 8.23 22.37
C PHE A 4 -45.39 9.28 22.51
N SER A 5 -45.63 10.39 23.22
CA SER A 5 -44.68 11.52 23.32
C SER A 5 -43.61 11.35 24.41
N MET A 6 -43.83 10.49 25.41
CA MET A 6 -42.96 10.39 26.57
C MET A 6 -41.80 9.39 26.37
N ASP A 7 -41.94 8.48 25.40
CA ASP A 7 -40.95 7.44 25.10
C ASP A 7 -39.81 7.96 24.21
N PHE A 8 -40.12 8.88 23.29
CA PHE A 8 -39.13 9.46 22.38
C PHE A 8 -38.02 10.23 23.11
N LYS A 9 -38.36 11.00 24.16
CA LYS A 9 -37.36 11.76 24.93
C LYS A 9 -36.41 10.86 25.72
N LYS A 10 -36.91 9.76 26.28
CA LYS A 10 -36.09 8.76 27.00
C LYS A 10 -35.19 7.99 26.03
N ALA A 11 -35.73 7.55 24.90
CA ALA A 11 -34.96 6.91 23.84
C ALA A 11 -33.88 7.82 23.26
N ALA A 12 -34.21 9.09 23.00
CA ALA A 12 -33.24 10.10 22.56
C ALA A 12 -32.15 10.35 23.62
N GLY A 13 -32.53 10.43 24.91
CA GLY A 13 -31.58 10.57 26.01
C GLY A 13 -30.62 9.38 26.14
N ALA A 14 -31.13 8.15 26.05
CA ALA A 14 -30.32 6.94 26.05
C ALA A 14 -29.37 6.88 24.83
N GLY A 15 -29.86 7.28 23.65
CA GLY A 15 -29.03 7.37 22.44
C GLY A 15 -27.88 8.37 22.57
N ILE A 16 -28.14 9.56 23.12
CA ILE A 16 -27.11 10.57 23.37
C ILE A 16 -26.05 10.04 24.34
N ILE A 17 -26.46 9.43 25.45
CA ILE A 17 -25.53 8.86 26.43
C ILE A 17 -24.68 7.77 25.76
N GLY A 18 -25.29 6.87 24.99
CA GLY A 18 -24.56 5.81 24.26
C GLY A 18 -23.50 6.37 23.31
N VAL A 19 -23.84 7.40 22.53
CA VAL A 19 -22.88 8.08 21.64
C VAL A 19 -21.74 8.73 22.43
N LEU A 20 -22.05 9.46 23.51
CA LEU A 20 -21.03 10.11 24.33
C LEU A 20 -20.09 9.08 24.99
N THR A 21 -20.62 7.96 25.49
CA THR A 21 -19.83 6.87 26.06
C THR A 21 -18.90 6.25 25.01
N LEU A 22 -19.41 5.99 23.80
CA LEU A 22 -18.59 5.49 22.69
C LEU A 22 -17.45 6.48 22.34
N LEU A 23 -17.78 7.76 22.20
CA LEU A 23 -16.79 8.81 21.91
C LEU A 23 -15.69 8.86 22.98
N GLN A 24 -16.07 8.86 24.26
CA GLN A 24 -15.13 8.86 25.38
C GLN A 24 -14.24 7.61 25.38
N TYR A 25 -14.82 6.43 25.11
CA TYR A 25 -14.08 5.18 25.02
C TYR A 25 -13.04 5.21 23.88
N VAL A 26 -13.47 5.57 22.66
CA VAL A 26 -12.60 5.65 21.48
C VAL A 26 -11.46 6.64 21.72
N HIS A 27 -11.77 7.84 22.21
CA HIS A 27 -10.77 8.88 22.48
C HIS A 27 -9.82 8.48 23.59
N SER A 28 -10.30 7.82 24.66
CA SER A 28 -9.43 7.32 25.72
C SER A 28 -8.45 6.27 25.21
N LYS A 29 -8.86 5.38 24.30
CA LYS A 29 -7.96 4.38 23.71
C LYS A 29 -6.94 5.03 22.77
N ARG A 30 -7.34 6.02 21.99
CA ARG A 30 -6.42 6.76 21.10
C ARG A 30 -5.38 7.58 21.88
N ARG A 31 -5.75 8.20 23.00
CA ARG A 31 -4.78 8.89 23.88
C ARG A 31 -3.69 7.94 24.37
N LYS A 32 -4.06 6.74 24.85
CA LYS A 32 -3.08 5.73 25.29
C LYS A 32 -2.09 5.35 24.19
N ILE A 33 -2.57 5.15 22.95
CA ILE A 33 -1.71 4.87 21.79
C ILE A 33 -0.71 6.01 21.54
N LEU A 34 -1.15 7.26 21.66
CA LEU A 34 -0.28 8.42 21.47
C LEU A 34 0.75 8.54 22.59
N GLU A 35 0.34 8.35 23.85
CA GLU A 35 1.25 8.33 25.01
C GLU A 35 2.31 7.22 24.88
N GLU A 36 1.93 6.03 24.40
CA GLU A 36 2.86 4.94 24.10
C GLU A 36 3.87 5.35 23.02
N LEU A 37 3.40 5.93 21.90
CA LEU A 37 4.26 6.39 20.81
C LEU A 37 5.20 7.54 21.24
N GLU A 38 4.74 8.43 22.11
CA GLU A 38 5.56 9.50 22.70
C GLU A 38 6.66 8.94 23.60
N ARG A 39 6.38 7.87 24.37
CA ARG A 39 7.35 7.20 25.26
C ARG A 39 8.36 6.34 24.53
N MET A 40 8.01 5.77 23.38
CA MET A 40 8.96 4.97 22.59
C MET A 40 10.16 5.82 22.15
N PRO A 41 11.40 5.29 22.13
CA PRO A 41 12.54 6.00 21.58
C PRO A 41 12.33 6.29 20.08
N SER A 42 12.94 7.37 19.59
CA SER A 42 13.01 7.59 18.15
C SER A 42 13.87 6.51 17.51
N PRO A 43 13.46 5.90 16.38
CA PRO A 43 14.23 4.84 15.75
C PRO A 43 15.54 5.39 15.19
N THR A 44 16.62 4.64 15.37
CA THR A 44 17.97 4.99 14.88
C THR A 44 18.45 4.11 13.73
N ASN A 45 17.80 2.95 13.54
CA ASN A 45 18.12 1.96 12.53
C ASN A 45 16.84 1.31 11.97
N ALA A 46 16.99 0.50 10.91
CA ALA A 46 15.89 -0.11 10.20
C ALA A 46 15.09 -1.13 11.04
N ARG A 47 15.75 -1.81 11.99
CA ARG A 47 15.09 -2.79 12.86
C ARG A 47 14.19 -2.13 13.89
N GLU A 48 14.66 -1.06 14.54
CA GLU A 48 13.82 -0.22 15.41
C GLU A 48 12.68 0.45 14.64
N ALA A 49 12.96 0.88 13.41
CA ALA A 49 11.97 1.48 12.54
C ALA A 49 10.88 0.49 12.10
N HIS A 50 11.19 -0.80 11.96
CA HIS A 50 10.27 -1.83 11.49
C HIS A 50 8.98 -1.87 12.33
N GLU A 51 9.09 -2.00 13.65
CA GLU A 51 7.91 -2.11 14.53
C GLU A 51 7.03 -0.86 14.50
N ILE A 52 7.66 0.33 14.45
CA ILE A 52 6.92 1.59 14.32
C ILE A 52 6.21 1.64 12.98
N CYS A 53 6.89 1.29 11.88
CA CYS A 53 6.33 1.29 10.53
C CYS A 53 5.18 0.28 10.39
N LYS A 54 5.34 -0.94 10.94
CA LYS A 54 4.32 -2.00 10.95
C LYS A 54 3.06 -1.55 11.70
N ARG A 55 3.20 -0.99 12.90
CA ARG A 55 2.05 -0.45 13.66
C ARG A 55 1.42 0.73 12.92
N PHE A 56 2.24 1.66 12.42
CA PHE A 56 1.77 2.82 11.69
C PHE A 56 0.92 2.44 10.48
N CYS A 57 1.48 1.67 9.55
CA CYS A 57 0.81 1.30 8.32
C CYS A 57 -0.34 0.31 8.56
N TRP A 58 -0.12 -0.74 9.36
CA TRP A 58 -1.01 -1.91 9.38
C TRP A 58 -1.91 -2.03 10.62
N GLN A 59 -1.63 -1.29 11.69
CA GLN A 59 -2.50 -1.21 12.86
C GLN A 59 -3.30 0.09 12.90
N TYR A 60 -2.62 1.24 12.77
CA TYR A 60 -3.24 2.55 12.93
C TYR A 60 -3.96 3.03 11.68
N PHE A 61 -3.38 2.79 10.50
CA PHE A 61 -3.90 3.28 9.23
C PHE A 61 -4.06 2.21 8.13
N PRO A 62 -4.46 0.94 8.41
CA PRO A 62 -4.41 -0.15 7.42
C PRO A 62 -5.13 0.17 6.12
N PHE A 63 -6.32 0.79 6.20
CA PHE A 63 -7.05 1.20 5.01
C PHE A 63 -6.31 2.29 4.21
N VAL A 64 -5.91 3.38 4.88
CA VAL A 64 -5.31 4.54 4.20
C VAL A 64 -3.93 4.20 3.65
N ALA A 65 -3.10 3.49 4.42
CA ALA A 65 -1.78 3.04 3.98
C ALA A 65 -1.88 2.08 2.79
N THR A 66 -2.80 1.12 2.82
CA THR A 66 -3.00 0.19 1.69
C THR A 66 -3.47 0.94 0.45
N LYS A 67 -4.43 1.85 0.56
CA LYS A 67 -4.90 2.68 -0.57
C LYS A 67 -3.83 3.64 -1.09
N ALA A 68 -2.96 4.15 -0.21
CA ALA A 68 -1.82 4.96 -0.61
C ALA A 68 -0.78 4.16 -1.39
N LEU A 69 -0.50 2.91 -1.00
CA LEU A 69 0.41 2.03 -1.73
C LEU A 69 -0.15 1.59 -3.08
N GLU A 70 -1.43 1.19 -3.12
CA GLU A 70 -2.16 0.93 -4.38
C GLU A 70 -2.07 2.13 -5.33
N PHE A 71 -2.37 3.32 -4.81
CA PHE A 71 -2.30 4.54 -5.59
C PHE A 71 -0.87 4.89 -6.00
N GLY A 72 0.10 4.69 -5.12
CA GLY A 72 1.53 4.91 -5.41
C GLY A 72 2.00 4.02 -6.56
N LEU A 73 1.70 2.73 -6.52
CA LEU A 73 1.98 1.80 -7.63
C LEU A 73 1.32 2.28 -8.92
N PHE A 74 0.03 2.62 -8.88
CA PHE A 74 -0.70 3.14 -10.02
C PHE A 74 -0.03 4.42 -10.57
N LYS A 75 0.39 5.34 -9.71
CA LYS A 75 1.07 6.60 -10.06
C LYS A 75 2.34 6.38 -10.88
N THR A 76 3.09 5.30 -10.63
CA THR A 76 4.31 4.99 -11.38
C THR A 76 4.06 4.76 -12.87
N TYR A 77 2.84 4.34 -13.26
CA TYR A 77 2.49 4.16 -14.67
C TYR A 77 2.44 5.49 -15.43
N GLY A 78 2.39 6.63 -14.75
CA GLY A 78 2.46 7.95 -15.38
C GLY A 78 3.85 8.32 -15.90
N ILE A 79 4.87 7.48 -15.68
CA ILE A 79 6.25 7.69 -16.12
C ILE A 79 6.54 6.80 -17.33
N PRO A 80 6.78 7.35 -18.53
CA PRO A 80 6.96 6.55 -19.75
C PRO A 80 8.08 5.51 -19.68
N SER A 81 9.21 5.79 -19.02
CA SER A 81 10.30 4.82 -18.91
C SER A 81 9.97 3.63 -18.01
N ILE A 82 9.06 3.80 -17.04
CA ILE A 82 8.59 2.73 -16.17
C ILE A 82 7.46 1.96 -16.84
N SER A 83 6.47 2.68 -17.39
CA SER A 83 5.31 2.07 -18.02
C SER A 83 5.66 1.28 -19.28
N SER A 84 6.69 1.66 -20.06
CA SER A 84 7.14 0.88 -21.22
C SER A 84 7.57 -0.53 -20.80
N ILE A 85 8.44 -0.63 -19.77
CA ILE A 85 8.91 -1.91 -19.24
C ILE A 85 7.71 -2.75 -18.76
N LEU A 86 6.83 -2.14 -17.96
CA LEU A 86 5.66 -2.83 -17.41
C LEU A 86 4.68 -3.31 -18.51
N ASN A 87 4.46 -2.51 -19.55
CA ASN A 87 3.58 -2.85 -20.67
C ASN A 87 4.20 -3.97 -21.53
N GLU A 88 5.50 -3.89 -21.81
CA GLU A 88 6.26 -4.92 -22.54
C GLU A 88 6.21 -6.29 -21.85
N THR A 89 6.18 -6.33 -20.51
CA THR A 89 6.03 -7.60 -19.77
C THR A 89 4.70 -8.29 -20.01
N ARG A 90 3.67 -7.57 -20.47
CA ARG A 90 2.27 -8.02 -20.60
C ARG A 90 1.56 -8.43 -19.31
N GLU A 91 2.28 -8.67 -18.21
CA GLU A 91 1.72 -9.21 -16.96
C GLU A 91 0.65 -8.31 -16.32
N LEU A 92 0.79 -6.98 -16.42
CA LEU A 92 -0.22 -6.02 -15.91
C LEU A 92 -1.41 -5.82 -16.85
N ILE A 93 -1.49 -6.56 -17.97
CA ILE A 93 -2.59 -6.45 -18.93
C ILE A 93 -3.26 -7.81 -19.13
N ASP A 94 -2.47 -8.86 -19.28
CA ASP A 94 -2.96 -10.21 -19.56
C ASP A 94 -3.18 -11.02 -18.26
N ASN A 95 -2.40 -10.74 -17.20
CA ASN A 95 -2.43 -11.45 -15.92
C ASN A 95 -2.58 -10.51 -14.71
N THR A 96 -3.35 -9.43 -14.86
CA THR A 96 -3.36 -8.28 -13.93
C THR A 96 -3.60 -8.64 -12.47
N ASN A 97 -4.52 -9.58 -12.17
CA ASN A 97 -4.78 -10.03 -10.80
C ASN A 97 -3.53 -10.66 -10.18
N LYS A 98 -2.94 -11.65 -10.86
CA LYS A 98 -1.73 -12.34 -10.39
C LYS A 98 -0.57 -11.36 -10.24
N ARG A 99 -0.34 -10.51 -11.24
CA ARG A 99 0.74 -9.54 -11.22
C ARG A 99 0.60 -8.52 -10.10
N TYR A 100 -0.63 -8.15 -9.74
CA TYR A 100 -0.89 -7.30 -8.58
C TYR A 100 -0.58 -8.05 -7.27
N ASP A 101 -1.11 -9.27 -7.10
CA ASP A 101 -0.87 -10.09 -5.92
C ASP A 101 0.62 -10.42 -5.72
N ASP A 102 1.35 -10.75 -6.78
CA ASP A 102 2.80 -10.96 -6.75
C ASP A 102 3.54 -9.77 -6.11
N THR A 103 3.16 -8.55 -6.52
CA THR A 103 3.80 -7.34 -6.00
C THR A 103 3.39 -7.02 -4.58
N ASP A 104 2.09 -7.12 -4.24
CA ASP A 104 1.65 -6.90 -2.87
C ASP A 104 2.31 -7.91 -1.95
N ILE A 105 2.26 -9.21 -2.24
CA ILE A 105 2.85 -10.26 -1.41
C ILE A 105 4.37 -10.06 -1.26
N LEU A 106 5.12 -9.83 -2.34
CA LEU A 106 6.56 -9.60 -2.24
C LEU A 106 6.90 -8.40 -1.36
N ILE A 107 6.19 -7.28 -1.54
CA ILE A 107 6.39 -6.07 -0.73
C ILE A 107 6.02 -6.31 0.73
N ARG A 108 4.92 -7.01 0.97
CA ARG A 108 4.42 -7.34 2.30
C ARG A 108 5.36 -8.26 3.04
N GLU A 109 5.96 -9.25 2.37
CA GLU A 109 6.93 -10.17 2.99
C GLU A 109 8.10 -9.42 3.63
N PHE A 110 8.74 -8.48 2.92
CA PHE A 110 9.85 -7.73 3.52
C PHE A 110 9.41 -6.54 4.40
N LEU A 111 8.16 -6.07 4.32
CA LEU A 111 7.67 -4.99 5.20
C LEU A 111 7.03 -5.47 6.51
N GLU A 112 6.39 -6.65 6.51
CA GLU A 112 5.62 -7.18 7.65
C GLU A 112 6.45 -8.04 8.61
N HIS A 113 7.59 -8.56 8.15
CA HIS A 113 8.54 -9.35 8.93
C HIS A 113 9.78 -8.54 9.31
N ASP A 114 10.46 -8.98 10.38
CA ASP A 114 11.71 -8.40 10.84
C ASP A 114 12.71 -8.29 9.65
N PRO A 115 13.40 -7.15 9.46
CA PRO A 115 14.29 -6.92 8.32
C PRO A 115 15.43 -7.94 8.18
N GLU A 116 15.78 -8.65 9.25
CA GLU A 116 16.82 -9.68 9.31
C GLU A 116 16.24 -11.11 9.22
N SER A 117 14.91 -11.26 9.13
CA SER A 117 14.26 -12.55 8.97
C SER A 117 14.54 -13.16 7.59
N LYS A 118 14.58 -14.50 7.53
CA LYS A 118 14.78 -15.24 6.27
C LYS A 118 13.76 -14.84 5.20
N ARG A 119 12.49 -14.67 5.58
CA ARG A 119 11.41 -14.30 4.66
C ARG A 119 11.58 -12.90 4.07
N ALA A 120 11.95 -11.92 4.90
CA ALA A 120 12.24 -10.58 4.43
C ALA A 120 13.44 -10.55 3.47
N MET A 121 14.51 -11.30 3.78
CA MET A 121 15.68 -11.38 2.92
C MET A 121 15.38 -12.07 1.58
N VAL A 122 14.74 -13.25 1.58
CA VAL A 122 14.46 -13.98 0.33
C VAL A 122 13.45 -13.24 -0.55
N SER A 123 12.43 -12.60 0.03
CA SER A 123 11.50 -11.79 -0.78
C SER A 123 12.18 -10.59 -1.43
N LEU A 124 13.13 -9.95 -0.74
CA LEU A 124 13.90 -8.85 -1.31
C LEU A 124 14.89 -9.33 -2.38
N GLU A 125 15.52 -10.48 -2.19
CA GLU A 125 16.35 -11.11 -3.22
C GLU A 125 15.54 -11.51 -4.44
N ARG A 126 14.32 -12.03 -4.24
CA ARG A 126 13.41 -12.33 -5.34
C ARG A 126 13.04 -11.07 -6.11
N MET A 127 12.76 -9.96 -5.42
CA MET A 127 12.54 -8.66 -6.05
C MET A 127 13.75 -8.21 -6.88
N ASN A 128 14.97 -8.30 -6.32
CA ASN A 128 16.21 -7.98 -7.02
C ASN A 128 16.44 -8.88 -8.24
N PHE A 129 16.17 -10.18 -8.13
CA PHE A 129 16.26 -11.13 -9.24
C PHE A 129 15.33 -10.73 -10.38
N ILE A 130 14.05 -10.50 -10.09
CA ILE A 130 13.07 -10.07 -11.10
C ILE A 130 13.54 -8.78 -11.76
N HIS A 131 13.91 -7.78 -10.98
CA HIS A 131 14.35 -6.50 -11.53
C HIS A 131 15.68 -6.58 -12.32
N SER A 132 16.57 -7.53 -12.02
CA SER A 132 17.84 -7.69 -12.77
C SER A 132 17.65 -8.13 -14.23
N HIS A 133 16.47 -8.64 -14.59
CA HIS A 133 16.11 -8.99 -15.97
C HIS A 133 15.68 -7.77 -16.81
N TYR A 134 15.59 -6.58 -16.21
CA TYR A 134 15.14 -5.37 -16.88
C TYR A 134 16.17 -4.24 -16.73
N GLN A 135 16.31 -3.43 -17.78
CA GLN A 135 17.21 -2.27 -17.78
C GLN A 135 16.54 -1.08 -17.08
N ILE A 136 16.55 -1.09 -15.75
CA ILE A 136 15.95 -0.04 -14.92
C ILE A 136 17.03 0.96 -14.50
N SER A 137 16.81 2.23 -14.81
CA SER A 137 17.75 3.29 -14.41
C SER A 137 17.71 3.55 -12.90
N ASN A 138 18.84 3.91 -12.28
CA ASN A 138 18.88 4.29 -10.86
C ASN A 138 17.90 5.43 -10.53
N ARG A 139 17.69 6.33 -11.49
CA ARG A 139 16.75 7.45 -11.38
C ARG A 139 15.30 6.96 -11.20
N ASP A 140 14.92 5.92 -11.93
CA ASP A 140 13.57 5.36 -11.87
C ASP A 140 13.40 4.49 -10.63
N TYR A 141 14.45 3.75 -10.22
CA TYR A 141 14.49 3.10 -8.91
C TYR A 141 14.28 4.10 -7.76
N LEU A 142 15.01 5.21 -7.76
CA LEU A 142 14.88 6.26 -6.75
C LEU A 142 13.46 6.85 -6.73
N TYR A 143 12.84 7.05 -7.89
CA TYR A 143 11.48 7.56 -7.96
C TYR A 143 10.47 6.58 -7.36
N VAL A 144 10.53 5.30 -7.74
CA VAL A 144 9.62 4.27 -7.20
C VAL A 144 9.82 4.10 -5.69
N LEU A 145 11.08 4.10 -5.23
CA LEU A 145 11.40 4.12 -3.79
C LEU A 145 10.77 5.33 -3.08
N ALA A 146 10.89 6.52 -3.67
CA ALA A 146 10.32 7.75 -3.11
C ALA A 146 8.79 7.67 -3.01
N VAL A 147 8.12 7.12 -4.01
CA VAL A 147 6.66 6.88 -3.99
C VAL A 147 6.28 6.03 -2.78
N PHE A 148 7.02 4.95 -2.51
CA PHE A 148 6.77 4.06 -1.37
C PHE A 148 7.01 4.72 0.01
N ILE A 149 7.95 5.66 0.09
CA ILE A 149 8.21 6.46 1.30
C ILE A 149 7.13 7.52 1.51
N VAL A 150 6.81 8.26 0.45
CA VAL A 150 6.09 9.53 0.53
C VAL A 150 4.58 9.35 0.50
N GLU A 151 4.06 8.50 -0.39
CA GLU A 151 2.61 8.39 -0.60
C GLU A 151 1.85 7.96 0.67
N PRO A 152 2.28 6.94 1.45
CA PRO A 152 1.61 6.60 2.70
C PRO A 152 1.53 7.77 3.68
N ILE A 153 2.62 8.52 3.85
CA ILE A 153 2.66 9.68 4.75
C ILE A 153 1.73 10.79 4.25
N VAL A 154 1.81 11.15 2.96
CA VAL A 154 0.98 12.21 2.36
C VAL A 154 -0.51 11.86 2.42
N TRP A 155 -0.87 10.62 2.14
CA TRP A 155 -2.25 10.15 2.24
C TRP A 155 -2.75 10.15 3.68
N ILE A 156 -1.93 9.72 4.64
CA ILE A 156 -2.33 9.71 6.06
C ILE A 156 -2.46 11.13 6.61
N ARG A 157 -1.61 12.09 6.21
CA ARG A 157 -1.81 13.51 6.54
C ARG A 157 -3.17 14.05 6.04
N LYS A 158 -3.65 13.58 4.88
CA LYS A 158 -4.92 14.04 4.27
C LYS A 158 -6.16 13.28 4.75
N TYR A 159 -6.05 11.97 4.93
CA TYR A 159 -7.17 11.03 5.08
C TYR A 159 -7.04 10.11 6.29
N GLY A 160 -5.98 10.25 7.07
CA GLY A 160 -5.81 9.57 8.36
C GLY A 160 -6.61 10.25 9.46
N TRP A 161 -7.01 9.48 10.47
CA TRP A 161 -7.74 9.99 11.65
C TRP A 161 -6.89 10.94 12.52
N ARG A 162 -5.58 10.99 12.29
CA ARG A 162 -4.62 11.97 12.82
C ARG A 162 -3.47 12.14 11.84
N ASN A 163 -2.67 13.18 12.03
CA ASN A 163 -1.40 13.32 11.33
C ASN A 163 -0.38 12.24 11.76
N PRO A 164 0.51 11.83 10.86
CA PRO A 164 1.69 11.02 11.22
C PRO A 164 2.52 11.72 12.29
N HIS A 165 3.03 10.95 13.23
CA HIS A 165 3.98 11.43 14.23
C HIS A 165 5.39 11.49 13.59
N PRO A 166 6.28 12.43 13.99
CA PRO A 166 7.64 12.51 13.42
C PRO A 166 8.44 11.19 13.48
N LYS A 167 8.25 10.40 14.54
CA LYS A 167 8.86 9.06 14.68
C LYS A 167 8.35 8.06 13.63
N GLU A 168 7.10 8.19 13.20
CA GLU A 168 6.51 7.32 12.16
C GLU A 168 7.02 7.72 10.77
N GLU A 169 7.16 9.02 10.50
CA GLU A 169 7.83 9.49 9.27
C GLU A 169 9.29 9.05 9.21
N LEU A 170 10.03 9.19 10.31
CA LEU A 170 11.41 8.73 10.41
C LEU A 170 11.51 7.22 10.25
N ALA A 171 10.61 6.45 10.88
CA ALA A 171 10.57 5.00 10.73
C ALA A 171 10.31 4.57 9.28
N ALA A 172 9.34 5.17 8.61
CA ALA A 172 9.07 4.89 7.20
C ALA A 172 10.31 5.19 6.33
N TYR A 173 10.95 6.34 6.53
CA TYR A 173 12.17 6.72 5.83
C TYR A 173 13.32 5.72 6.07
N LEU A 174 13.66 5.42 7.33
CA LEU A 174 14.75 4.50 7.67
C LEU A 174 14.49 3.08 7.13
N ARG A 175 13.25 2.60 7.21
CA ARG A 175 12.88 1.26 6.71
C ARG A 175 13.11 1.14 5.21
N TRP A 176 12.71 2.15 4.43
CA TRP A 176 12.90 2.15 2.99
C TRP A 176 14.32 2.51 2.57
N LYS A 177 15.07 3.30 3.36
CA LYS A 177 16.51 3.52 3.13
C LYS A 177 17.28 2.20 3.21
N ASP A 178 17.00 1.36 4.20
CA ASP A 178 17.58 0.01 4.32
C ASP A 178 17.23 -0.89 3.11
N ILE A 179 15.98 -0.84 2.65
CA ILE A 179 15.56 -1.56 1.43
C ILE A 179 16.36 -1.06 0.23
N ALA A 180 16.50 0.26 0.09
CA ALA A 180 17.24 0.87 -1.02
C ALA A 180 18.71 0.42 -1.06
N GLU A 181 19.37 0.37 0.09
CA GLU A 181 20.74 -0.13 0.21
C GLU A 181 20.84 -1.60 -0.22
N LYS A 182 19.94 -2.45 0.25
CA LYS A 182 19.86 -3.88 -0.12
C LYS A 182 19.47 -4.12 -1.57
N MET A 183 18.80 -3.17 -2.22
CA MET A 183 18.50 -3.19 -3.66
C MET A 183 19.60 -2.54 -4.51
N GLY A 184 20.66 -2.01 -3.89
CA GLY A 184 21.75 -1.33 -4.60
C GLY A 184 21.37 0.02 -5.22
N ILE A 185 20.29 0.64 -4.73
CA ILE A 185 19.83 1.96 -5.16
C ILE A 185 20.77 3.03 -4.59
N LYS A 186 21.31 3.87 -5.47
CA LYS A 186 22.32 4.87 -5.13
C LYS A 186 21.69 6.25 -4.94
N SER A 187 22.33 7.09 -4.13
CA SER A 187 21.97 8.51 -3.96
C SER A 187 20.57 8.74 -3.39
N VAL A 188 20.17 7.90 -2.42
CA VAL A 188 18.95 8.13 -1.63
C VAL A 188 19.12 9.42 -0.83
N PRO A 189 18.18 10.39 -0.91
CA PRO A 189 18.26 11.63 -0.14
C PRO A 189 18.27 11.39 1.38
N GLU A 190 18.87 12.30 2.15
CA GLU A 190 19.17 12.09 3.58
C GLU A 190 17.98 12.29 4.54
N SER A 191 16.84 12.77 4.05
CA SER A 191 15.64 12.97 4.86
C SER A 191 14.35 12.73 4.09
N PHE A 192 13.26 12.46 4.80
CA PHE A 192 11.91 12.37 4.23
C PHE A 192 11.58 13.58 3.35
N LYS A 193 11.90 14.79 3.82
CA LYS A 193 11.60 16.05 3.11
C LYS A 193 12.37 16.13 1.79
N ASP A 194 13.63 15.69 1.79
CA ASP A 194 14.44 15.69 0.56
C ASP A 194 13.94 14.65 -0.43
N VAL A 195 13.46 13.49 0.04
CA VAL A 195 12.78 12.48 -0.79
C VAL A 195 11.50 13.05 -1.40
N GLU A 196 10.66 13.73 -0.61
CA GLU A 196 9.41 14.36 -1.07
C GLU A 196 9.68 15.43 -2.15
N MET A 197 10.68 16.29 -1.94
CA MET A 197 11.09 17.29 -2.93
C MET A 197 11.68 16.67 -4.20
N MET A 198 12.45 15.59 -4.07
CA MET A 198 13.02 14.86 -5.21
C MET A 198 11.91 14.22 -6.03
N MET A 199 10.93 13.58 -5.39
CA MET A 199 9.77 12.98 -6.04
C MET A 199 9.00 14.02 -6.86
N GLU A 200 8.67 15.17 -6.28
CA GLU A 200 7.93 16.23 -6.98
C GLU A 200 8.68 16.72 -8.24
N LYS A 201 9.99 16.99 -8.12
CA LYS A 201 10.83 17.43 -9.24
C LYS A 201 10.96 16.36 -10.32
N TYR A 202 11.04 15.09 -9.92
CA TYR A 202 11.07 13.97 -10.86
C TYR A 202 9.75 13.91 -11.63
N GLU A 203 8.61 13.98 -10.94
CA GLU A 203 7.29 13.93 -11.57
C GLU A 203 7.08 15.10 -12.53
N GLU A 204 7.47 16.32 -12.14
CA GLU A 204 7.40 17.50 -13.01
C GLU A 204 8.14 17.29 -14.34
N ARG A 205 9.30 16.63 -14.30
CA ARG A 205 10.16 16.44 -15.47
C ARG A 205 9.75 15.25 -16.34
N TYR A 206 9.31 14.15 -15.72
CA TYR A 206 9.18 12.85 -16.41
C TYR A 206 7.75 12.31 -16.49
N MET A 207 6.80 12.81 -15.69
CA MET A 207 5.41 12.36 -15.75
C MET A 207 4.71 12.97 -16.95
N LYS A 208 4.66 12.21 -18.04
CA LYS A 208 4.20 12.64 -19.35
C LYS A 208 3.36 11.55 -20.00
N TYR A 209 2.48 11.95 -20.91
CA TYR A 209 1.64 11.00 -21.63
C TYR A 209 2.47 10.02 -22.46
N ALA A 210 2.09 8.75 -22.40
CA ALA A 210 2.51 7.68 -23.30
C ALA A 210 1.37 6.66 -23.41
N GLU A 211 1.30 5.95 -24.54
CA GLU A 211 0.26 4.94 -24.78
C GLU A 211 0.35 3.78 -23.77
N SER A 212 1.58 3.39 -23.42
CA SER A 212 1.85 2.41 -22.36
C SER A 212 1.22 2.80 -21.01
N ASN A 213 1.23 4.09 -20.65
CA ASN A 213 0.61 4.58 -19.41
C ASN A 213 -0.90 4.34 -19.42
N LYS A 214 -1.53 4.63 -20.56
CA LYS A 214 -2.98 4.51 -20.75
C LYS A 214 -3.40 3.05 -20.61
N ASP A 215 -2.75 2.14 -21.33
CA ASP A 215 -3.05 0.72 -21.31
C ASP A 215 -2.96 0.11 -19.90
N LEU A 216 -1.87 0.43 -19.18
CA LEU A 216 -1.69 -0.02 -17.81
C LEU A 216 -2.77 0.56 -16.89
N SER A 217 -3.07 1.85 -17.02
CA SER A 217 -4.10 2.49 -16.21
C SER A 217 -5.48 1.85 -16.42
N GLU A 218 -5.85 1.56 -17.67
CA GLU A 218 -7.14 0.93 -18.00
C GLU A 218 -7.23 -0.50 -17.46
N SER A 219 -6.16 -1.28 -17.57
CA SER A 219 -6.11 -2.65 -17.05
C SER A 219 -6.23 -2.67 -15.52
N THR A 220 -5.45 -1.85 -14.83
CA THR A 220 -5.49 -1.79 -13.36
C THR A 220 -6.82 -1.23 -12.84
N MET A 221 -7.43 -0.26 -13.53
CA MET A 221 -8.76 0.22 -13.15
C MET A 221 -9.83 -0.87 -13.28
N LYS A 222 -9.74 -1.76 -14.28
CA LYS A 222 -10.62 -2.93 -14.38
C LYS A 222 -10.42 -3.89 -13.21
N LEU A 223 -9.18 -4.13 -12.77
CA LEU A 223 -8.87 -4.93 -11.58
C LEU A 223 -9.50 -4.31 -10.33
N LEU A 224 -9.25 -3.03 -10.05
CA LEU A 224 -9.73 -2.35 -8.84
C LEU A 224 -11.26 -2.36 -8.73
N LEU A 225 -11.95 -2.34 -9.87
CA LEU A 225 -13.41 -2.35 -9.95
C LEU A 225 -13.97 -3.76 -10.17
N SER A 226 -13.14 -4.81 -10.21
CA SER A 226 -13.55 -6.17 -10.60
C SER A 226 -14.66 -6.76 -9.74
N LYS A 227 -14.70 -6.42 -8.45
CA LYS A 227 -15.70 -6.84 -7.46
C LYS A 227 -17.04 -6.09 -7.59
N ILE A 228 -17.11 -5.01 -8.37
CA ILE A 228 -18.32 -4.21 -8.54
C ILE A 228 -19.15 -4.78 -9.71
N PRO A 229 -20.46 -5.04 -9.52
CA PRO A 229 -21.31 -5.53 -10.60
C PRO A 229 -21.54 -4.45 -11.68
N PHE A 230 -22.08 -4.87 -12.83
CA PHE A 230 -22.37 -4.00 -13.98
C PHE A 230 -21.12 -3.42 -14.65
N LYS A 231 -20.18 -4.30 -15.02
CA LYS A 231 -18.89 -3.95 -15.66
C LYS A 231 -18.99 -3.02 -16.86
N SER A 232 -20.08 -3.09 -17.64
CA SER A 232 -20.32 -2.19 -18.77
C SER A 232 -20.51 -0.72 -18.38
N LEU A 233 -20.89 -0.44 -17.13
CA LEU A 233 -21.06 0.91 -16.59
C LEU A 233 -19.78 1.46 -15.94
N HIS A 234 -18.74 0.64 -15.75
CA HIS A 234 -17.50 1.08 -15.09
C HIS A 234 -16.84 2.26 -15.83
N PRO A 235 -16.68 2.25 -17.17
CA PRO A 235 -16.01 3.35 -17.87
C PRO A 235 -16.71 4.70 -17.72
N THR A 236 -18.04 4.70 -17.57
CA THR A 236 -18.83 5.93 -17.50
C THR A 236 -19.06 6.40 -16.06
N LEU A 237 -19.25 5.48 -15.11
CA LEU A 237 -19.64 5.83 -13.74
C LEU A 237 -18.51 5.71 -12.71
N LEU A 238 -17.62 4.74 -12.86
CA LEU A 238 -16.64 4.41 -11.81
C LEU A 238 -15.21 4.84 -12.17
N HIS A 239 -14.83 4.77 -13.44
CA HIS A 239 -13.54 5.28 -13.91
C HIS A 239 -13.32 6.76 -13.54
N PRO A 240 -14.33 7.65 -13.67
CA PRO A 240 -14.19 9.03 -13.22
C PRO A 240 -13.94 9.20 -11.71
N ILE A 241 -14.35 8.23 -10.87
CA ILE A 241 -14.11 8.26 -9.42
C ILE A 241 -12.62 8.04 -9.14
N ILE A 242 -11.99 7.07 -9.80
CA ILE A 242 -10.55 6.82 -9.69
C ILE A 242 -9.78 8.01 -10.30
N ALA A 243 -10.21 8.52 -11.45
CA ALA A 243 -9.60 9.70 -12.07
C ALA A 243 -9.70 10.94 -11.17
N ALA A 244 -10.75 11.07 -10.35
CA ALA A 244 -10.90 12.17 -9.39
C ALA A 244 -9.92 12.10 -8.20
N LEU A 245 -9.33 10.94 -7.93
CA LEU A 245 -8.23 10.80 -6.96
C LEU A 245 -6.87 11.16 -7.56
N CYS A 246 -6.75 11.10 -8.89
CA CYS A 246 -5.50 11.36 -9.59
C CYS A 246 -5.23 12.87 -9.70
N PRO A 247 -4.08 13.37 -9.23
CA PRO A 247 -3.66 14.74 -9.51
C PRO A 247 -3.63 15.02 -11.02
N ASP A 248 -3.81 16.29 -11.39
CA ASP A 248 -3.92 16.73 -12.78
C ASP A 248 -2.78 16.24 -13.68
N ARG A 249 -1.53 16.27 -13.18
CA ARG A 249 -0.35 15.80 -13.92
C ARG A 249 -0.46 14.32 -14.25
N LEU A 250 -0.80 13.50 -13.26
CA LEU A 250 -0.96 12.05 -13.40
C LEU A 250 -2.10 11.71 -14.35
N ARG A 251 -3.24 12.38 -14.17
CA ARG A 251 -4.44 12.19 -14.98
C ARG A 251 -4.17 12.45 -16.47
N ARG A 252 -3.47 13.54 -16.79
CA ARG A 252 -3.01 13.85 -18.15
C ARG A 252 -1.98 12.83 -18.67
N ALA A 253 -1.02 12.44 -17.83
CA ALA A 253 0.00 11.46 -18.21
C ALA A 253 -0.58 10.06 -18.51
N MET A 254 -1.69 9.69 -17.91
CA MET A 254 -2.38 8.42 -18.19
C MET A 254 -3.43 8.54 -19.30
N GLY A 255 -3.71 9.74 -19.81
CA GLY A 255 -4.81 9.96 -20.78
C GLY A 255 -6.19 9.71 -20.19
N LEU A 256 -6.35 9.84 -18.88
CA LEU A 256 -7.64 9.65 -18.21
C LEU A 256 -8.57 10.84 -18.52
N ARG A 257 -9.85 10.54 -18.74
CA ARG A 257 -10.88 11.56 -18.93
C ARG A 257 -10.97 12.45 -17.70
N GLU A 258 -11.13 13.75 -17.92
CA GLU A 258 -11.35 14.72 -16.86
C GLU A 258 -12.67 14.45 -16.12
N PRO A 259 -12.62 14.17 -14.79
CA PRO A 259 -13.81 14.02 -13.97
C PRO A 259 -14.46 15.38 -13.72
N SER A 260 -15.76 15.38 -13.44
CA SER A 260 -16.48 16.62 -13.11
C SER A 260 -15.92 17.28 -11.86
N ASN A 261 -16.00 18.62 -11.79
CA ASN A 261 -15.59 19.38 -10.60
C ASN A 261 -16.31 18.91 -9.32
N THR A 262 -17.53 18.39 -9.45
CA THR A 262 -18.27 17.79 -8.34
C THR A 262 -17.60 16.52 -7.83
N LEU A 263 -17.21 15.60 -8.72
CA LEU A 263 -16.51 14.38 -8.33
C LEU A 263 -15.14 14.67 -7.71
N GLN A 264 -14.39 15.62 -8.29
CA GLN A 264 -13.09 16.06 -7.75
C GLN A 264 -13.18 16.61 -6.32
N LYS A 265 -14.36 17.07 -5.88
CA LYS A 265 -14.60 17.51 -4.49
C LYS A 265 -15.21 16.41 -3.62
N LEU A 266 -16.19 15.67 -4.15
CA LEU A 266 -16.91 14.64 -3.41
C LEU A 266 -16.02 13.46 -3.01
N VAL A 267 -15.10 13.05 -3.89
CA VAL A 267 -14.25 11.87 -3.61
C VAL A 267 -13.27 12.14 -2.46
N PRO A 268 -12.49 13.25 -2.44
CA PRO A 268 -11.70 13.61 -1.27
C PRO A 268 -12.55 13.84 -0.01
N PHE A 269 -13.73 14.45 -0.16
CA PHE A 269 -14.66 14.64 0.97
C PHE A 269 -15.11 13.32 1.57
N ALA A 270 -15.43 12.31 0.76
CA ALA A 270 -15.80 10.98 1.24
C ALA A 270 -14.66 10.32 2.04
N LEU A 271 -13.41 10.46 1.60
CA LEU A 271 -12.24 9.98 2.34
C LEU A 271 -12.02 10.75 3.66
N GLN A 272 -12.25 12.06 3.66
CA GLN A 272 -12.21 12.88 4.88
C GLN A 272 -13.35 12.53 5.85
N LEU A 273 -14.55 12.23 5.34
CA LEU A 273 -15.65 11.75 6.16
C LEU A 273 -15.32 10.38 6.77
N HIS A 274 -14.75 9.46 5.99
CA HIS A 274 -14.21 8.20 6.51
C HIS A 274 -13.18 8.43 7.62
N SER A 275 -12.25 9.39 7.44
CA SER A 275 -11.28 9.79 8.47
C SER A 275 -11.97 10.28 9.75
N PHE A 276 -12.95 11.17 9.63
CA PHE A 276 -13.73 11.70 10.75
C PHE A 276 -14.46 10.56 11.50
N LEU A 277 -15.16 9.70 10.77
CA LEU A 277 -15.86 8.56 11.36
C LEU A 277 -14.89 7.61 12.06
N ASN A 278 -13.73 7.33 11.45
CA ASN A 278 -12.70 6.51 12.06
C ASN A 278 -12.18 7.14 13.37
N ARG A 279 -11.87 8.43 13.34
CA ARG A 279 -11.33 9.17 14.49
C ARG A 279 -12.25 9.11 15.70
N HIS A 280 -13.55 9.31 15.48
CA HIS A 280 -14.51 9.53 16.55
C HIS A 280 -15.29 8.27 16.95
N PHE A 281 -15.65 7.40 16.00
CA PHE A 281 -16.62 6.34 16.25
C PHE A 281 -16.06 4.91 16.15
N ILE A 282 -14.88 4.74 15.54
CA ILE A 282 -14.28 3.41 15.38
C ILE A 282 -13.19 3.21 16.44
N PRO A 283 -13.33 2.21 17.34
CA PRO A 283 -12.29 1.84 18.28
C PRO A 283 -10.97 1.49 17.57
N PRO A 284 -9.81 1.88 18.12
CA PRO A 284 -8.53 1.52 17.52
C PRO A 284 -8.28 0.02 17.60
N ARG A 285 -7.53 -0.52 16.63
CA ARG A 285 -7.18 -1.94 16.56
C ARG A 285 -6.14 -2.32 17.61
N SER A 286 -6.29 -3.51 18.18
CA SER A 286 -5.32 -4.10 19.12
C SER A 286 -4.11 -4.73 18.42
N SER A 287 -4.28 -5.19 17.18
CA SER A 287 -3.24 -5.87 16.38
C SER A 287 -3.23 -5.34 14.93
N PRO A 288 -2.09 -5.47 14.23
CA PRO A 288 -1.99 -5.12 12.82
C PRO A 288 -2.79 -6.08 11.92
N ILE A 289 -3.22 -5.59 10.75
CA ILE A 289 -3.77 -6.41 9.67
C ILE A 289 -2.63 -6.73 8.71
N LEU A 290 -2.17 -7.98 8.73
CA LEU A 290 -1.03 -8.44 7.92
C LEU A 290 -1.53 -9.29 6.75
N ARG A 291 -0.95 -9.07 5.57
CA ARG A 291 -1.24 -9.86 4.36
C ARG A 291 -0.60 -11.24 4.47
N CYS A 292 0.63 -11.29 4.97
CA CYS A 292 1.43 -12.50 5.09
C CYS A 292 1.20 -13.17 6.46
N SER A 293 1.22 -14.50 6.50
CA SER A 293 1.21 -15.27 7.75
C SER A 293 2.41 -14.90 8.62
N GLU A 294 2.26 -14.90 9.96
CA GLU A 294 3.37 -14.62 10.90
C GLU A 294 4.28 -15.83 11.17
N SER A 295 3.87 -17.05 10.79
CA SER A 295 4.59 -18.27 11.18
C SER A 295 5.79 -18.56 10.26
N ASP A 296 7.00 -18.36 10.77
CA ASP A 296 8.26 -18.77 10.13
C ASP A 296 8.48 -20.30 10.09
N SER A 297 7.76 -21.07 10.92
CA SER A 297 7.96 -22.53 11.06
C SER A 297 7.70 -23.32 9.77
N LYS A 298 7.09 -22.69 8.77
CA LYS A 298 6.78 -23.27 7.46
C LYS A 298 7.67 -22.74 6.33
N TYR A 299 8.69 -21.94 6.62
CA TYR A 299 9.55 -21.37 5.57
C TYR A 299 10.97 -21.95 5.65
N ILE A 300 11.17 -23.07 4.95
CA ILE A 300 12.50 -23.66 4.70
C ILE A 300 12.72 -23.56 3.20
N PRO A 301 13.53 -22.61 2.70
CA PRO A 301 13.59 -22.31 1.27
C PRO A 301 13.93 -23.57 0.44
N LEU A 302 13.42 -23.65 -0.81
CA LEU A 302 13.45 -24.87 -1.63
C LEU A 302 14.87 -25.31 -2.02
N GLU A 303 15.42 -26.35 -1.38
CA GLU A 303 16.66 -26.96 -1.86
C GLU A 303 16.42 -27.82 -3.13
N PRO A 304 17.38 -27.86 -4.08
CA PRO A 304 17.26 -28.71 -5.27
C PRO A 304 17.03 -30.18 -4.89
N GLY A 305 15.84 -30.72 -5.21
CA GLY A 305 15.49 -32.13 -5.01
C GLY A 305 14.64 -32.44 -3.78
N VAL A 306 14.24 -31.46 -2.97
CA VAL A 306 13.36 -31.67 -1.79
C VAL A 306 11.90 -31.33 -2.13
N GLN A 307 10.96 -32.25 -1.88
CA GLN A 307 9.52 -31.99 -2.02
C GLN A 307 8.90 -31.48 -0.70
N ASN A 308 8.31 -30.28 -0.76
CA ASN A 308 7.24 -29.73 0.08
C ASN A 308 7.48 -29.47 1.58
N THR A 309 8.13 -28.33 1.92
CA THR A 309 7.97 -27.70 3.24
C THR A 309 7.85 -26.16 3.26
N THR A 310 7.70 -25.47 2.12
CA THR A 310 7.71 -23.98 2.01
C THR A 310 6.36 -23.28 1.91
N MET A 311 5.24 -24.01 1.76
CA MET A 311 3.98 -23.39 1.32
C MET A 311 3.46 -22.37 2.35
N LEU A 312 3.46 -21.10 1.95
CA LEU A 312 2.93 -19.98 2.72
C LEU A 312 1.50 -19.66 2.31
N TYR A 313 0.75 -19.03 3.21
CA TYR A 313 -0.64 -18.66 2.96
C TYR A 313 -0.83 -17.19 3.31
N THR A 314 -1.67 -16.55 2.52
CA THR A 314 -2.11 -15.19 2.76
C THR A 314 -3.27 -15.18 3.76
N ASN A 315 -3.38 -14.11 4.56
CA ASN A 315 -4.47 -14.00 5.54
C ASN A 315 -5.79 -13.51 4.92
N PHE A 316 -5.73 -12.81 3.79
CA PHE A 316 -6.87 -12.27 3.05
C PHE A 316 -6.46 -11.95 1.61
N ASP A 317 -7.37 -11.97 0.63
CA ASP A 317 -7.11 -11.58 -0.77
C ASP A 317 -7.94 -10.37 -1.23
N ASP A 318 -7.26 -9.41 -1.86
CA ASP A 318 -7.86 -8.14 -2.25
C ASP A 318 -8.68 -8.21 -3.55
N TYR A 319 -8.23 -8.97 -4.55
CA TYR A 319 -8.87 -9.03 -5.88
C TYR A 319 -8.80 -10.44 -6.48
N GLU A 320 -9.73 -11.30 -6.03
CA GLU A 320 -9.76 -12.74 -6.32
C GLU A 320 -8.59 -13.50 -5.67
N ALA A 321 -8.83 -14.72 -5.21
CA ALA A 321 -7.79 -15.49 -4.54
C ALA A 321 -6.89 -16.17 -5.58
N THR A 322 -5.82 -15.48 -5.98
CA THR A 322 -4.78 -16.01 -6.90
C THR A 322 -4.06 -17.20 -6.27
N TYR A 323 -3.73 -17.12 -4.97
CA TYR A 323 -2.93 -18.10 -4.23
C TYR A 323 -3.75 -18.90 -3.21
N LYS A 324 -4.92 -19.45 -3.62
CA LYS A 324 -5.81 -20.26 -2.75
C LYS A 324 -5.12 -21.43 -2.06
N ASN A 325 -4.15 -22.03 -2.75
CA ASN A 325 -3.41 -23.20 -2.28
C ASN A 325 -2.06 -22.82 -1.65
N GLY A 326 -1.87 -21.54 -1.38
CA GLY A 326 -0.62 -20.97 -0.89
C GLY A 326 0.31 -20.48 -2.01
N TYR A 327 1.42 -19.88 -1.60
CA TYR A 327 2.48 -19.36 -2.47
C TYR A 327 3.86 -19.74 -1.92
N ILE A 328 4.86 -19.69 -2.80
CA ILE A 328 6.27 -19.83 -2.49
C ILE A 328 6.94 -18.53 -2.92
N ILE A 329 7.70 -17.89 -2.03
CA ILE A 329 8.28 -16.56 -2.27
C ILE A 329 9.13 -16.56 -3.55
N GLU A 330 9.93 -17.60 -3.73
CA GLU A 330 10.85 -17.82 -4.85
C GLU A 330 10.14 -17.96 -6.20
N GLU A 331 8.84 -18.28 -6.20
CA GLU A 331 8.03 -18.45 -7.40
C GLU A 331 7.20 -17.21 -7.74
N LEU A 332 7.12 -16.20 -6.85
CA LEU A 332 6.38 -14.97 -7.08
C LEU A 332 6.95 -14.20 -8.29
N GLY A 333 6.09 -13.56 -9.06
CA GLY A 333 6.45 -12.83 -10.28
C GLY A 333 6.08 -13.55 -11.59
N PRO A 334 6.63 -13.10 -12.73
CA PRO A 334 6.29 -13.62 -14.05
C PRO A 334 6.58 -15.11 -14.20
N HIS A 335 5.70 -15.85 -14.88
CA HIS A 335 5.83 -17.31 -15.04
C HIS A 335 7.14 -17.74 -15.70
N HIS A 336 7.62 -16.99 -16.69
CA HIS A 336 8.89 -17.30 -17.37
C HIS A 336 10.14 -17.12 -16.47
N LEU A 337 9.99 -16.52 -15.28
CA LEU A 337 11.03 -16.35 -14.27
C LEU A 337 10.81 -17.24 -13.02
N SER A 338 9.69 -17.96 -12.91
CA SER A 338 9.43 -18.84 -11.76
C SER A 338 10.13 -20.20 -11.89
N GLU A 339 10.37 -20.69 -13.11
CA GLU A 339 11.03 -21.99 -13.35
C GLU A 339 12.54 -21.98 -13.08
N LYS A 340 13.14 -20.78 -12.97
CA LYS A 340 14.55 -20.62 -12.62
C LYS A 340 14.63 -20.45 -11.09
N HIS A 341 14.76 -21.56 -10.35
CA HIS A 341 14.99 -21.57 -8.89
C HIS A 341 16.34 -20.93 -8.51
N TRP A 342 16.46 -19.64 -8.74
CA TRP A 342 17.66 -18.87 -8.44
C TRP A 342 17.42 -18.03 -7.19
N CYS A 343 17.83 -18.55 -6.04
CA CYS A 343 18.04 -17.76 -4.83
C CYS A 343 19.46 -18.07 -4.33
N PRO A 344 20.40 -17.11 -4.35
CA PRO A 344 21.78 -17.34 -3.89
C PRO A 344 21.87 -17.79 -2.43
N MET A 345 20.91 -17.42 -1.58
CA MET A 345 20.82 -17.83 -0.17
C MET A 345 20.40 -19.30 0.03
N LEU A 346 20.16 -20.03 -1.05
CA LEU A 346 19.92 -21.49 -1.07
C LEU A 346 21.18 -22.32 -1.34
N LYS A 347 22.36 -21.68 -1.47
CA LYS A 347 23.64 -22.38 -1.69
C LYS A 347 24.49 -22.50 -0.44
#